data_AF-A0A2G4F515-F1
#
_entry.id   AF-A0A2G4F515-F1
#
_cell.length_a   1.000
_cell.length_b   1.000
_cell.length_c   1.000
_cell.angle_alpha   90.00
_cell.angle_beta   90.00
_cell.angle_gamma   90.00
#
_symmetry.space_group_name_H-M   'P 1'
#
loop_
_entity.id
_entity.type
_entity.pdbx_description
1 polymer ?
#
loop_
_entity_poly.entity_id
_entity_poly.type
_entity_poly.pdbx_seq_one_letter_code
_entity_poly.pdbx_strand_id
1 'polypeptide(L)'
;MTTLLIPTQSVPLTIELPAIEPMTVEQFYQFCLANGDLRIERTASGEVIVMSPAFSDTSNRNGKISLQLANWAEQDGTGETFDSSAGFTLPNGATRSPDASWIKLERWNALTEEQKASFAPICPDFVIELRSSSDTLKGLQKKMQEYSGSHCYAVQSKTLK
;
A
#
# COMPACT_ATOMS: atom_id res chain seq x y z
N MET A 1 19.56 0.16 20.95
CA MET A 1 18.24 0.69 21.35
C MET A 1 18.25 2.17 21.05
N THR A 2 17.58 2.58 19.98
CA THR A 2 17.37 4.00 19.67
C THR A 2 15.87 4.23 19.78
N THR A 3 15.44 4.92 20.84
CA THR A 3 14.03 5.23 21.09
C THR A 3 13.75 6.63 20.57
N LEU A 4 12.92 6.74 19.52
CA LEU A 4 12.40 8.02 19.06
C LEU A 4 11.04 8.25 19.72
N LEU A 5 10.99 9.17 20.69
CA LEU A 5 9.76 9.59 21.36
C LEU A 5 9.21 10.83 20.65
N ILE A 6 8.02 10.73 20.06
CA ILE A 6 7.31 11.86 19.46
C ILE A 6 5.95 12.03 20.17
N PRO A 7 5.62 13.21 20.75
CA PRO A 7 4.35 13.41 21.42
C PRO A 7 3.18 13.70 20.47
N THR A 8 2.05 13.03 20.75
CA THR A 8 0.63 13.38 20.50
C THR A 8 0.12 13.67 19.09
N GLN A 9 0.94 13.69 18.03
CA GLN A 9 0.45 13.81 16.66
C GLN A 9 1.10 12.77 15.76
N SER A 10 0.26 12.01 15.04
CA SER A 10 0.69 11.01 14.08
C SER A 10 0.76 11.65 12.70
N VAL A 11 1.98 11.74 12.17
CA VAL A 11 2.27 12.12 10.79
C VAL A 11 3.22 11.08 10.20
N PRO A 12 3.14 10.75 8.90
CA PRO A 12 4.13 9.90 8.26
C PRO A 12 5.53 10.49 8.42
N LEU A 13 6.47 9.71 8.96
CA LEU A 13 7.88 10.09 9.05
C LEU A 13 8.56 9.59 7.77
N THR A 14 8.97 10.52 6.91
CA THR A 14 9.84 10.22 5.77
C THR A 14 11.28 10.38 6.22
N ILE A 15 12.06 9.30 6.12
CA ILE A 15 13.49 9.32 6.42
C ILE A 15 14.25 9.28 5.09
N GLU A 16 14.81 10.42 4.69
CA GLU A 16 15.71 10.51 3.54
C GLU A 16 17.14 10.27 4.01
N LEU A 17 17.78 9.21 3.52
CA LEU A 17 19.17 8.87 3.83
C LEU A 17 20.01 8.95 2.55
N PRO A 18 20.39 10.16 2.08
CA PRO A 18 21.00 10.39 0.77
C PRO A 18 22.40 9.78 0.60
N ALA A 19 23.04 9.36 1.71
CA ALA A 19 24.31 8.65 1.70
C ALA A 19 24.17 7.12 1.57
N ILE A 20 22.94 6.60 1.54
CA ILE A 20 22.64 5.17 1.36
C ILE A 20 22.21 4.99 -0.10
N GLU A 21 22.89 4.11 -0.82
CA GLU A 21 22.46 3.73 -2.18
C GLU A 21 21.00 3.25 -2.16
N PRO A 22 20.19 3.56 -3.19
CA PRO A 22 18.82 3.07 -3.27
C PRO A 22 18.78 1.55 -3.12
N MET A 23 17.96 1.05 -2.18
CA MET A 23 17.84 -0.38 -1.94
C MET A 23 17.33 -1.11 -3.19
N THR A 24 17.94 -2.24 -3.52
CA THR A 24 17.34 -3.21 -4.45
C THR A 24 16.00 -3.70 -3.90
N VAL A 25 15.17 -4.34 -4.74
CA VAL A 25 13.89 -4.94 -4.28
C VAL A 25 14.14 -5.94 -3.15
N GLU A 26 15.19 -6.77 -3.28
CA GLU A 26 15.58 -7.74 -2.26
C GLU A 26 16.02 -7.06 -0.97
N GLN A 27 16.88 -6.03 -1.04
CA GLN A 27 17.30 -5.28 0.15
C GLN A 27 16.13 -4.61 0.85
N PHE A 28 15.17 -4.06 0.10
CA PHE A 28 13.98 -3.47 0.67
C PHE A 28 13.07 -4.51 1.34
N TYR A 29 12.96 -5.71 0.76
CA TYR A 29 12.24 -6.82 1.38
C TYR A 29 12.89 -7.24 2.71
N GLN A 30 14.22 -7.43 2.73
CA GLN A 30 14.95 -7.73 3.97
C GLN A 30 14.83 -6.61 5.01
N PHE A 31 14.82 -5.35 4.58
CA PHE A 31 14.56 -4.20 5.44
C PHE A 31 13.17 -4.28 6.08
N CYS A 32 12.13 -4.63 5.31
CA CYS A 32 10.78 -4.80 5.84
C CYS A 32 10.70 -5.98 6.84
N LEU A 33 11.32 -7.11 6.53
CA LEU A 33 11.38 -8.27 7.45
C LEU A 33 12.06 -7.92 8.77
N ALA A 34 13.16 -7.18 8.72
CA ALA A 34 13.87 -6.73 9.92
C ALA A 34 13.07 -5.72 10.76
N ASN A 35 12.06 -5.08 10.17
CA ASN A 35 11.23 -4.06 10.78
C ASN A 35 9.73 -4.42 10.67
N GLY A 36 9.39 -5.70 10.89
CA GLY A 36 8.03 -6.22 10.69
C GLY A 36 6.93 -5.56 11.53
N ASP A 37 7.29 -4.79 12.57
CA ASP A 37 6.36 -3.99 13.38
C ASP A 37 5.91 -2.69 12.69
N LEU A 38 6.53 -2.33 11.57
CA LEU A 38 6.26 -1.09 10.83
C LEU A 38 5.45 -1.35 9.56
N ARG A 39 4.56 -0.41 9.21
CA ARG A 39 3.93 -0.36 7.88
C ARG A 39 4.82 0.49 6.97
N ILE A 40 5.46 -0.14 5.99
CA ILE A 40 6.52 0.47 5.16
C ILE A 40 6.11 0.43 3.69
N GLU A 41 6.29 1.55 2.99
CA GLU A 41 6.22 1.65 1.54
C GLU A 41 7.55 2.15 0.97
N ARG A 42 7.77 1.94 -0.34
CA ARG A 42 8.88 2.51 -1.10
C ARG A 42 8.38 3.22 -2.34
N THR A 43 8.84 4.44 -2.59
CA THR A 43 8.56 5.16 -3.83
C THR A 43 9.42 4.64 -4.99
N ALA A 44 9.05 4.99 -6.22
CA ALA A 44 9.85 4.65 -7.41
C ALA A 44 11.26 5.28 -7.39
N SER A 45 11.46 6.39 -6.69
CA SER A 45 12.77 7.01 -6.46
C SER A 45 13.58 6.36 -5.33
N GLY A 46 13.02 5.35 -4.65
CA GLY A 46 13.68 4.64 -3.55
C GLY A 46 13.47 5.25 -2.17
N GLU A 47 12.63 6.28 -2.02
CA GLU A 47 12.32 6.88 -0.71
C GLU A 47 11.50 5.88 0.13
N VAL A 48 11.88 5.71 1.39
CA VAL A 48 11.18 4.84 2.34
C VAL A 48 10.17 5.65 3.13
N ILE A 49 8.92 5.21 3.14
CA ILE A 49 7.82 5.83 3.86
C ILE A 49 7.39 4.90 4.98
N VAL A 50 7.47 5.38 6.23
CA VAL A 50 6.94 4.67 7.39
C VAL A 50 5.61 5.30 7.77
N MET A 51 4.54 4.52 7.68
CA MET A 51 3.20 4.95 8.06
C MET A 51 2.94 4.66 9.54
N SER A 52 2.25 5.59 10.18
CA SER A 52 1.69 5.34 11.51
C SER A 52 0.44 4.46 11.41
N PRO A 53 0.01 3.84 12.53
CA PRO A 53 -1.31 3.21 12.61
C PRO A 53 -2.43 4.17 12.21
N ALA A 54 -3.44 3.65 11.51
CA ALA A 54 -4.63 4.43 11.19
C ALA A 54 -5.43 4.77 12.45
N PHE A 55 -6.05 5.97 12.47
CA PHE A 55 -7.04 6.29 13.51
C PHE A 55 -8.24 5.35 13.41
N SER A 56 -8.87 5.08 14.56
CA SER A 56 -9.94 4.07 14.66
C SER A 56 -11.15 4.38 13.77
N ASP A 57 -11.49 5.65 13.57
CA ASP A 57 -12.58 6.07 12.68
C ASP A 57 -12.27 5.76 11.20
N THR A 58 -11.03 6.03 10.78
CA THR A 58 -10.53 5.74 9.44
C THR A 58 -10.46 4.23 9.24
N SER A 59 -9.94 3.49 10.22
CA SER A 59 -9.87 2.03 10.19
C SER A 59 -11.26 1.38 10.09
N ASN A 60 -12.24 1.83 10.87
CA ASN A 60 -13.63 1.35 10.78
C ASN A 60 -14.25 1.57 9.39
N ARG A 61 -13.96 2.72 8.77
CA ARG A 61 -14.43 3.01 7.41
C ARG A 61 -13.71 2.15 6.38
N ASN A 62 -12.41 1.91 6.55
CA ASN A 62 -11.67 1.00 5.67
C ASN A 62 -12.22 -0.43 5.76
N GLY A 63 -12.50 -0.93 6.96
CA GLY A 63 -13.09 -2.26 7.15
C GLY A 63 -14.41 -2.44 6.38
N LYS A 64 -15.25 -1.40 6.31
CA LYS A 64 -16.49 -1.42 5.51
C LYS A 64 -16.25 -1.40 4.00
N ILE A 65 -15.16 -0.77 3.56
CA ILE A 65 -14.74 -0.77 2.15
C ILE A 65 -14.23 -2.17 1.79
N SER A 66 -13.32 -2.73 2.58
CA SER A 66 -12.79 -4.08 2.36
C SER A 66 -13.89 -5.13 2.36
N LEU A 67 -14.86 -5.04 3.28
CA LEU A 67 -16.02 -5.95 3.31
C LEU A 67 -16.86 -5.88 2.04
N GLN A 68 -17.16 -4.67 1.55
CA GLN A 68 -17.95 -4.51 0.32
C GLN A 68 -17.19 -5.04 -0.90
N LEU A 69 -15.89 -4.76 -0.98
CA LEU A 69 -15.05 -5.25 -2.07
C LEU A 69 -14.94 -6.78 -2.06
N ALA A 70 -14.73 -7.39 -0.89
CA ALA A 70 -14.66 -8.84 -0.72
C ALA A 70 -15.99 -9.51 -1.09
N ASN A 71 -17.12 -9.00 -0.59
CA ASN A 71 -18.44 -9.54 -0.92
C ASN A 71 -18.73 -9.48 -2.42
N TRP A 72 -18.38 -8.37 -3.08
CA TRP A 72 -18.52 -8.24 -4.53
C TRP A 72 -17.62 -9.23 -5.27
N ALA A 73 -16.35 -9.33 -4.90
CA ALA A 73 -15.38 -10.20 -5.56
C ALA A 73 -15.75 -11.69 -5.41
N GLU A 74 -16.21 -12.10 -4.23
CA GLU A 74 -16.72 -13.46 -3.96
C GLU A 74 -17.94 -13.77 -4.85
N GLN A 75 -18.87 -12.82 -4.98
CA GLN A 75 -20.06 -12.99 -5.81
C GLN A 75 -19.74 -13.02 -7.31
N ASP A 76 -18.82 -12.17 -7.75
CA ASP A 76 -18.38 -12.08 -9.15
C ASP A 76 -17.50 -13.27 -9.55
N GLY A 77 -16.67 -13.77 -8.64
CA GLY A 77 -15.85 -14.97 -8.80
C GLY A 77 -14.66 -14.81 -9.76
N THR A 78 -14.32 -13.58 -10.18
CA THR A 78 -13.28 -13.33 -11.20
C THR A 78 -11.95 -12.85 -10.65
N GLY A 79 -11.79 -12.72 -9.32
CA GLY A 79 -10.53 -12.28 -8.72
C GLY A 79 -10.46 -12.31 -7.21
N GLU A 80 -9.28 -11.99 -6.71
CA GLU A 80 -8.92 -12.02 -5.29
C GLU A 80 -8.86 -10.62 -4.71
N THR A 81 -9.18 -10.48 -3.42
CA THR A 81 -9.08 -9.20 -2.69
C THR A 81 -7.97 -9.22 -1.66
N PHE A 82 -7.39 -8.04 -1.42
CA PHE A 82 -6.29 -7.85 -0.50
C PHE A 82 -6.58 -6.65 0.40
N ASP A 83 -6.27 -6.79 1.68
CA ASP A 83 -6.49 -5.76 2.69
C ASP A 83 -5.42 -4.66 2.67
N SER A 84 -5.50 -3.74 3.63
CA SER A 84 -4.59 -2.60 3.74
C SER A 84 -3.15 -2.93 4.15
N SER A 85 -2.83 -4.20 4.40
CA SER A 85 -1.48 -4.64 4.80
C SER A 85 -0.70 -5.29 3.66
N ALA A 86 -1.38 -5.72 2.59
CA ALA A 86 -0.73 -6.29 1.43
C ALA A 86 0.17 -5.27 0.74
N GLY A 87 1.36 -5.71 0.31
CA GLY A 87 2.31 -4.91 -0.44
C GLY A 87 2.48 -5.42 -1.86
N PHE A 88 2.60 -4.51 -2.82
CA PHE A 88 2.75 -4.82 -4.24
C PHE A 88 3.93 -4.07 -4.83
N THR A 89 4.78 -4.77 -5.58
CA THR A 89 5.86 -4.14 -6.35
C THR A 89 5.33 -3.74 -7.72
N LEU A 90 5.20 -2.43 -7.95
CA LEU A 90 4.69 -1.84 -9.18
C LEU A 90 5.74 -1.90 -10.31
N PRO A 91 5.33 -1.81 -11.60
CA PRO A 91 6.26 -1.84 -12.73
C PRO A 91 7.34 -0.74 -12.71
N ASN A 92 7.07 0.38 -12.04
CA ASN A 92 8.03 1.48 -11.87
C ASN A 92 9.02 1.26 -10.70
N GLY A 93 8.97 0.10 -10.03
CA GLY A 93 9.85 -0.26 -8.92
C GLY A 93 9.42 0.27 -7.54
N ALA A 94 8.28 0.96 -7.45
CA ALA A 94 7.68 1.33 -6.17
C ALA A 94 7.08 0.10 -5.47
N THR A 95 7.07 0.07 -4.14
CA THR A 95 6.32 -0.90 -3.35
C THR A 95 5.22 -0.18 -2.57
N ARG A 96 3.96 -0.50 -2.89
CA ARG A 96 2.78 0.20 -2.36
C ARG A 96 1.84 -0.74 -1.63
N SER A 97 1.14 -0.20 -0.63
CA SER A 97 0.15 -0.90 0.17
C SER A 97 -1.18 -0.13 0.15
N PRO A 98 -2.04 -0.36 -0.87
CA PRO A 98 -3.33 0.32 -0.99
C PRO A 98 -4.26 -0.07 0.17
N ASP A 99 -5.26 0.76 0.48
CA ASP A 99 -6.18 0.49 1.59
C ASP A 99 -7.14 -0.68 1.34
N ALA A 100 -7.46 -0.93 0.07
CA ALA A 100 -8.05 -2.17 -0.42
C ALA A 100 -7.67 -2.36 -1.89
N SER A 101 -7.49 -3.60 -2.31
CA SER A 101 -7.20 -3.89 -3.73
C SER A 101 -7.80 -5.21 -4.20
N TRP A 102 -7.92 -5.33 -5.52
CA TRP A 102 -8.43 -6.51 -6.18
C TRP A 102 -7.62 -6.84 -7.44
N ILE A 103 -7.39 -8.13 -7.67
CA ILE A 103 -6.62 -8.65 -8.79
C ILE A 103 -7.42 -9.75 -9.48
N LYS A 104 -7.51 -9.69 -10.81
CA LYS A 104 -8.10 -10.77 -11.63
C LYS A 104 -7.43 -12.10 -11.33
N LEU A 105 -8.25 -13.14 -11.20
CA LEU A 105 -7.80 -14.47 -10.80
C LEU A 105 -6.77 -15.04 -11.77
N GLU A 106 -6.94 -14.81 -13.08
CA GLU A 106 -5.96 -15.18 -14.11
C GLU A 106 -4.59 -14.53 -13.86
N ARG A 107 -4.56 -13.24 -13.54
CA ARG A 107 -3.31 -12.51 -13.29
C ARG A 107 -2.65 -12.95 -11.98
N TRP A 108 -3.46 -13.18 -10.95
CA TRP A 108 -2.97 -13.69 -9.66
C TRP A 108 -2.39 -15.10 -9.79
N ASN A 109 -3.07 -15.99 -10.49
CA ASN A 109 -2.63 -17.38 -10.69
C ASN A 109 -1.44 -17.52 -11.64
N ALA A 110 -1.16 -16.50 -12.46
CA ALA A 110 0.04 -16.45 -13.28
C ALA A 110 1.33 -16.19 -12.46
N LEU A 111 1.21 -15.74 -11.21
CA LEU A 111 2.36 -15.58 -10.32
C LEU A 111 2.81 -16.92 -9.76
N THR A 112 4.12 -17.07 -9.54
CA THR A 112 4.66 -18.20 -8.79
C THR A 112 4.28 -18.12 -7.31
N GLU A 113 4.34 -19.23 -6.60
CA GLU A 113 4.03 -19.25 -5.16
C GLU A 113 5.00 -18.37 -4.36
N GLU A 114 6.26 -18.28 -4.78
CA GLU A 114 7.25 -17.37 -4.18
C GLU A 114 6.89 -15.91 -4.41
N GLN A 115 6.38 -15.56 -5.61
CA GLN A 115 5.89 -14.22 -5.90
C GLN A 115 4.67 -13.87 -5.06
N LYS A 116 3.73 -14.81 -4.89
CA LYS A 116 2.54 -14.63 -4.02
C LYS A 116 2.92 -14.48 -2.54
N ALA A 117 3.96 -15.18 -2.09
CA ALA A 117 4.49 -15.13 -0.73
C ALA A 117 5.46 -13.96 -0.47
N SER A 118 5.35 -12.87 -1.24
CA SER A 118 6.23 -11.69 -1.16
C SER A 118 5.44 -10.40 -1.41
N PHE A 119 6.12 -9.26 -1.59
CA PHE A 119 5.50 -8.07 -2.18
C PHE A 119 5.26 -8.29 -3.67
N ALA A 120 4.15 -8.97 -3.99
CA ALA A 120 3.86 -9.52 -5.30
C ALA A 120 4.18 -8.51 -6.43
N PRO A 121 4.96 -8.90 -7.46
CA PRO A 121 5.41 -8.01 -8.53
C PRO A 121 4.30 -7.77 -9.57
N ILE A 122 3.20 -7.17 -9.10
CA ILE A 122 1.98 -6.96 -9.88
C ILE A 122 1.31 -5.65 -9.45
N CYS A 123 0.88 -4.84 -10.41
CA CYS A 123 -0.07 -3.75 -10.14
C CYS A 123 -1.46 -4.35 -10.00
N PRO A 124 -2.19 -4.16 -8.88
CA PRO A 124 -3.56 -4.63 -8.79
C PRO A 124 -4.46 -4.09 -9.91
N ASP A 125 -5.45 -4.86 -10.36
CA ASP A 125 -6.39 -4.38 -11.38
C ASP A 125 -7.22 -3.21 -10.86
N PHE A 126 -7.57 -3.24 -9.57
CA PHE A 126 -8.31 -2.19 -8.90
C PHE A 126 -7.71 -1.86 -7.54
N VAL A 127 -7.56 -0.57 -7.26
CA VAL A 127 -7.10 -0.06 -5.96
C VAL A 127 -8.05 0.99 -5.41
N ILE A 128 -8.28 0.94 -4.11
CA ILE A 128 -9.02 1.94 -3.35
C ILE A 128 -8.08 2.56 -2.33
N GLU A 129 -8.07 3.89 -2.29
CA GLU A 129 -7.41 4.66 -1.24
C GLU A 129 -8.46 5.46 -0.44
N LEU A 130 -8.44 5.30 0.88
CA LEU A 130 -9.30 6.01 1.80
C LEU A 130 -8.56 7.22 2.37
N ARG A 131 -9.00 8.42 1.98
CA ARG A 131 -8.43 9.64 2.54
C ARG A 131 -8.73 9.76 4.05
N SER A 132 -7.69 9.75 4.87
CA SER A 132 -7.72 10.08 6.30
C SER A 132 -7.67 11.60 6.54
N SER A 133 -7.90 12.01 7.79
CA SER A 133 -7.80 13.42 8.21
C SER A 133 -6.36 13.96 8.16
N SER A 134 -5.37 13.09 8.33
CA SER A 134 -3.94 13.41 8.24
C SER A 134 -3.42 13.50 6.80
N ASP A 135 -4.17 13.01 5.81
CA ASP A 135 -3.70 12.99 4.43
C ASP A 135 -3.83 14.35 3.74
N THR A 136 -2.74 14.74 3.09
CA THR A 136 -2.78 15.84 2.12
C THR A 136 -3.45 15.36 0.83
N LEU A 137 -4.37 16.19 0.29
CA LEU A 137 -5.02 15.88 -0.98
C LEU A 137 -4.00 15.69 -2.11
N LYS A 138 -2.95 16.53 -2.14
CA LYS A 138 -1.89 16.49 -3.14
C LYS A 138 -1.08 15.19 -3.07
N GLY A 139 -0.73 14.73 -1.87
CA GLY A 139 -0.01 13.46 -1.69
C GLY A 139 -0.83 12.28 -2.20
N LEU A 140 -2.11 12.25 -1.86
CA LEU A 140 -3.02 11.21 -2.32
C LEU A 140 -3.22 11.24 -3.85
N GLN A 141 -3.41 12.42 -4.44
CA GLN A 141 -3.49 12.57 -5.91
C GLN A 141 -2.22 12.07 -6.63
N LYS A 142 -1.03 12.33 -6.06
CA LYS A 142 0.23 11.79 -6.59
C LYS A 142 0.23 10.26 -6.56
N LYS A 143 -0.25 9.65 -5.47
CA LYS A 143 -0.39 8.18 -5.36
C LYS A 143 -1.36 7.63 -6.40
N MET A 144 -2.51 8.27 -6.62
CA MET A 144 -3.48 7.88 -7.66
C MET A 144 -2.90 7.95 -9.07
N GLN A 145 -2.09 8.97 -9.36
CA GLN A 145 -1.39 9.11 -10.64
C GLN A 145 -0.33 8.03 -10.83
N GLU A 146 0.39 7.65 -9.77
CA GLU A 146 1.38 6.57 -9.80
C GLU A 146 0.73 5.22 -10.11
N TYR A 147 -0.40 4.90 -9.46
CA TYR A 147 -1.19 3.71 -9.78
C TYR A 147 -1.66 3.71 -11.23
N SER A 148 -2.21 4.83 -11.71
CA SER A 148 -2.70 4.96 -13.08
C SER A 148 -1.56 4.79 -14.11
N GLY A 149 -0.40 5.40 -13.86
CA GLY A 149 0.80 5.24 -14.68
C GLY A 149 1.40 3.82 -14.64
N SER A 150 1.06 3.05 -13.61
CA SER A 150 1.41 1.64 -13.44
C SER A 150 0.35 0.69 -14.01
N HIS A 151 -0.70 1.21 -14.66
CA HIS A 151 -1.84 0.49 -15.23
C HIS A 151 -2.78 -0.16 -14.20
N CYS A 152 -2.81 0.34 -12.97
CA CYS A 152 -3.88 0.04 -12.00
C CYS A 152 -5.08 0.97 -12.25
N TYR A 153 -6.32 0.48 -12.17
CA TYR A 153 -7.49 1.36 -12.04
C TYR A 153 -7.63 1.80 -10.59
N ALA A 154 -7.56 3.11 -10.35
CA ALA A 154 -7.43 3.64 -8.99
C ALA A 154 -8.59 4.60 -8.66
N VAL A 155 -9.29 4.35 -7.56
CA VAL A 155 -10.32 5.26 -7.04
C VAL A 155 -10.00 5.77 -5.65
N GLN A 156 -10.32 7.03 -5.44
CA GLN A 156 -10.22 7.67 -4.13
C GLN A 156 -11.60 7.69 -3.48
N SER A 157 -11.70 7.12 -2.28
CA SER A 157 -12.91 7.27 -1.47
C SER A 157 -13.00 8.71 -0.96
N LYS A 158 -14.01 9.46 -1.42
CA LYS A 158 -14.35 10.75 -0.83
C LYS A 158 -14.92 10.48 0.55
N THR A 159 -14.36 11.14 1.55
CA THR A 159 -14.96 11.25 2.88
C THR A 159 -16.36 11.85 2.71
N LEU A 160 -17.41 11.03 2.80
CA LEU A 160 -18.75 11.51 3.13
C LEU A 160 -18.62 12.11 4.53
N LYS A 161 -18.61 13.45 4.59
CA LYS A 161 -18.85 14.16 5.85
C LYS A 161 -20.32 14.02 6.21
#